data_AF-A0A3N5WD13-F1
#
_entry.id   AF-A0A3N5WD13-F1
#
_cell.length_a   1.000
_cell.length_b   1.000
_cell.length_c   1.000
_cell.angle_alpha   90.00
_cell.angle_beta   90.00
_cell.angle_gamma   90.00
#
_symmetry.space_group_name_H-M   'P 1'
#
loop_
_entity.id
_entity.type
_entity.pdbx_description
1 polymer ?
#
loop_
_entity_poly.entity_id
_entity_poly.type
_entity_poly.pdbx_seq_one_letter_code
_entity_poly.pdbx_strand_id
1 'polypeptide(L)'
;MLQFNAYVFTLFISALASAVLAFYTFRRKPSAGSRELGFLLIALAEWSLTAALEGASPFLPVKIFWTVMSYIGSQTTAVLFLLFVLRYTQQDERMNLRVKSWMKIALFILPVVSFGMAATNQWHGMLWPALTLIQTDWIGVALIFAHGPWFWVEIGYAYLLLALSMSIL
;
A
#
# COMPACT_ATOMS: atom_id res chain seq x y z
N MET A 1 -1.54 -3.79 27.22
CA MET A 1 -0.56 -4.82 26.77
C MET A 1 -0.69 -4.95 25.26
N LEU A 2 0.42 -5.19 24.54
CA LEU A 2 0.39 -5.44 23.09
C LEU A 2 -0.49 -6.67 22.77
N GLN A 3 -1.21 -6.61 21.66
CA GLN A 3 -2.16 -7.65 21.26
C GLN A 3 -1.55 -8.52 20.17
N PHE A 4 -1.08 -9.71 20.54
CA PHE A 4 -0.62 -10.69 19.57
C PHE A 4 -1.74 -11.70 19.29
N ASN A 5 -2.19 -11.73 18.04
CA ASN A 5 -3.22 -12.65 17.56
C ASN A 5 -2.82 -13.20 16.20
N ALA A 6 -3.60 -14.17 15.68
CA ALA A 6 -3.31 -14.82 14.41
C ALA A 6 -3.18 -13.82 13.25
N TYR A 7 -4.01 -12.76 13.23
CA TYR A 7 -3.96 -11.71 12.21
C TYR A 7 -2.61 -10.97 12.20
N VAL A 8 -2.13 -10.52 13.36
CA VAL A 8 -0.82 -9.85 13.50
C VAL A 8 0.32 -10.77 13.08
N PHE A 9 0.29 -12.05 13.49
CA PHE A 9 1.31 -13.03 13.09
C PHE A 9 1.33 -13.25 11.57
N THR A 10 0.17 -13.41 10.93
CA THR A 10 0.08 -13.57 9.47
C THR A 10 0.66 -12.35 8.76
N LEU A 11 0.38 -11.14 9.23
CA LEU A 11 0.93 -9.92 8.64
C LEU A 11 2.46 -9.82 8.79
N PHE A 12 3.02 -10.20 9.94
CA PHE A 12 4.48 -10.27 10.11
C PHE A 12 5.12 -11.28 9.16
N ILE A 13 4.50 -12.46 8.98
CA ILE A 13 4.98 -13.46 8.03
C ILE A 13 4.93 -12.93 6.59
N SER A 14 3.83 -12.28 6.20
CA SER A 14 3.69 -11.64 4.88
C SER A 14 4.73 -10.54 4.66
N ALA A 15 5.01 -9.72 5.69
CA ALA A 15 6.04 -8.69 5.63
C ALA A 15 7.43 -9.29 5.41
N LEU A 16 7.77 -10.32 6.18
CA LEU A 16 9.05 -11.01 6.08
C LEU A 16 9.21 -11.72 4.74
N ALA A 17 8.19 -12.47 4.29
CA ALA A 17 8.20 -13.15 3.01
C ALA A 17 8.39 -12.16 1.85
N SER A 18 7.66 -11.05 1.87
CA SER A 18 7.77 -9.99 0.85
C SER A 18 9.15 -9.34 0.86
N ALA A 19 9.71 -9.04 2.04
CA ALA A 19 11.06 -8.48 2.16
C ALA A 19 12.16 -9.43 1.67
N VAL A 20 12.04 -10.72 1.98
CA VAL A 20 12.96 -11.76 1.51
C VAL A 20 12.89 -11.89 -0.01
N LEU A 21 11.70 -11.93 -0.59
CA LEU A 21 11.52 -11.97 -2.04
C LEU A 21 12.03 -10.69 -2.73
N ALA A 22 11.83 -9.52 -2.12
CA ALA A 22 12.39 -8.26 -2.61
C ALA A 22 13.92 -8.34 -2.65
N PHE A 23 14.55 -8.82 -1.59
CA PHE A 23 16.00 -8.99 -1.55
C PHE A 23 16.50 -9.96 -2.64
N TYR A 24 15.83 -11.10 -2.84
CA TYR A 24 16.19 -12.04 -3.90
C TYR A 24 16.02 -11.46 -5.31
N THR A 25 14.95 -10.69 -5.55
CA THR A 25 14.70 -10.06 -6.86
C THR A 25 15.78 -9.04 -7.22
N PHE A 26 16.30 -8.27 -6.24
CA PHE A 26 17.42 -7.35 -6.49
C PHE A 26 18.78 -8.04 -6.64
N ARG A 27 18.98 -9.23 -6.07
CA ARG A 27 20.25 -9.97 -6.18
C ARG A 27 20.37 -10.80 -7.45
N ARG A 28 19.26 -11.18 -8.09
CA ARG A 28 19.30 -11.92 -9.35
C ARG A 28 19.64 -11.00 -10.53
N LYS A 29 20.15 -11.59 -11.62
CA LYS A 29 20.43 -10.85 -12.86
C LYS A 29 19.16 -10.09 -13.29
N PRO A 30 19.26 -8.79 -13.61
CA PRO A 30 18.10 -8.00 -14.01
C PRO A 30 17.38 -8.64 -15.20
N SER A 31 16.07 -8.81 -15.08
CA SER A 31 15.16 -9.20 -16.17
C SER A 31 14.08 -8.13 -16.32
N ALA A 32 13.35 -8.15 -17.44
CA ALA A 32 12.27 -7.21 -17.66
C ALA A 32 11.27 -7.23 -16.48
N GLY A 33 11.07 -6.07 -15.84
CA GLY A 33 10.19 -5.90 -14.68
C GLY A 33 10.75 -6.35 -13.32
N SER A 34 11.97 -6.92 -13.24
CA SER A 34 12.50 -7.43 -11.96
C SER A 34 12.69 -6.33 -10.91
N ARG A 35 13.03 -5.12 -11.35
CA ARG A 35 13.24 -3.96 -10.46
C ARG A 35 11.90 -3.43 -9.94
N GLU A 36 10.91 -3.31 -10.82
CA GLU A 36 9.56 -2.88 -10.48
C GLU A 36 8.90 -3.88 -9.52
N LEU A 37 9.08 -5.19 -9.75
CA LEU A 37 8.66 -6.24 -8.83
C LEU A 37 9.34 -6.12 -7.46
N GLY A 38 10.64 -5.84 -7.42
CA GLY A 38 11.37 -5.63 -6.16
C GLY A 38 10.81 -4.46 -5.36
N PHE A 39 10.49 -3.34 -6.01
CA PHE A 39 9.84 -2.19 -5.34
C PHE A 39 8.42 -2.51 -4.88
N LEU A 40 7.63 -3.22 -5.69
CA LEU A 40 6.31 -3.70 -5.30
C LEU A 40 6.37 -4.54 -4.03
N LEU A 41 7.33 -5.48 -3.96
CA LEU A 41 7.53 -6.33 -2.79
C LEU A 41 7.99 -5.55 -1.56
N ILE A 42 8.79 -4.48 -1.72
CA ILE A 42 9.12 -3.56 -0.63
C ILE A 42 7.85 -2.85 -0.12
N ALA A 43 7.02 -2.32 -1.02
CA ALA A 43 5.77 -1.65 -0.64
C ALA A 43 4.81 -2.60 0.10
N LEU A 44 4.69 -3.84 -0.37
CA LEU A 44 3.90 -4.88 0.30
C LEU A 44 4.48 -5.26 1.67
N ALA A 45 5.80 -5.33 1.79
CA ALA A 45 6.47 -5.62 3.05
C ALA A 45 6.24 -4.50 4.08
N GLU A 46 6.42 -3.26 3.65
CA GLU A 46 6.18 -2.06 4.46
C GLU A 46 4.72 -1.99 4.90
N TRP A 47 3.76 -2.18 3.98
CA TRP A 47 2.34 -2.16 4.30
C TRP A 47 1.96 -3.27 5.27
N SER A 48 2.44 -4.49 5.04
CA SER A 48 2.15 -5.63 5.94
C SER A 48 2.73 -5.40 7.33
N LEU A 49 3.93 -4.83 7.42
CA LEU A 49 4.58 -4.55 8.69
C LEU A 49 3.84 -3.46 9.48
N THR A 50 3.50 -2.35 8.82
CA THR A 50 2.77 -1.25 9.45
C THR A 50 1.36 -1.66 9.88
N ALA A 51 0.66 -2.48 9.07
CA ALA A 51 -0.61 -3.09 9.46
C ALA A 51 -0.47 -4.05 10.66
N ALA A 52 0.63 -4.81 10.75
CA ALA A 52 0.89 -5.69 11.91
C ALA A 52 1.10 -4.86 13.19
N LEU A 53 1.83 -3.75 13.10
CA LEU A 53 2.10 -2.85 14.21
C LEU A 53 0.85 -2.08 14.67
N GLU A 54 -0.02 -1.70 13.75
CA GLU A 54 -1.37 -1.17 14.05
C GLU A 54 -2.18 -2.21 14.82
N GLY A 55 -2.29 -3.43 14.30
CA GLY A 55 -3.03 -4.52 14.93
C GLY A 55 -2.50 -4.89 16.31
N ALA A 56 -1.19 -4.85 16.51
CA ALA A 56 -0.56 -5.14 17.80
C ALA A 56 -0.76 -4.04 18.85
N SER A 57 -1.06 -2.81 18.42
CA SER A 57 -1.14 -1.64 19.30
C SER A 57 -2.53 -1.49 19.90
N PRO A 58 -2.68 -1.41 21.25
CA PRO A 58 -3.98 -1.22 21.89
C PRO A 58 -4.40 0.27 21.99
N PHE A 59 -3.46 1.21 21.76
CA PHE A 59 -3.67 2.64 21.96
C PHE A 59 -4.07 3.34 20.67
N LEU A 60 -5.14 4.14 20.70
CA LEU A 60 -5.67 4.85 19.54
C LEU A 60 -4.62 5.71 18.80
N PRO A 61 -3.80 6.55 19.46
CA PRO A 61 -2.83 7.38 18.76
C PRO A 61 -1.78 6.56 18.01
N VAL A 62 -1.37 5.42 18.60
CA VAL A 62 -0.38 4.52 18.01
C VAL A 62 -0.99 3.78 16.81
N LYS A 63 -2.26 3.35 16.91
CA LYS A 63 -2.98 2.76 15.78
C LYS A 63 -3.07 3.73 14.61
N ILE A 64 -3.52 4.97 14.85
CA ILE A 64 -3.63 6.01 13.82
C ILE A 64 -2.28 6.26 13.16
N PHE A 65 -1.20 6.37 13.94
CA PHE A 65 0.15 6.56 13.40
C PHE A 65 0.52 5.44 12.41
N TRP A 66 0.36 4.17 12.80
CA TRP A 66 0.67 3.04 11.93
C TRP A 66 -0.29 2.93 10.73
N THR A 67 -1.56 3.30 10.89
CA THR A 67 -2.49 3.43 9.76
C THR A 67 -1.99 4.47 8.75
N VAL A 68 -1.56 5.65 9.19
CA VAL A 68 -1.01 6.67 8.29
C VAL A 68 0.27 6.18 7.60
N MET A 69 1.16 5.48 8.31
CA MET A 69 2.35 4.89 7.68
C MET A 69 1.97 3.83 6.62
N SER A 70 0.95 3.01 6.90
CA SER A 70 0.43 2.00 5.96
C SER A 70 -0.04 2.58 4.62
N TYR A 71 -0.35 3.89 4.57
CA TYR A 71 -0.74 4.55 3.32
C TYR A 71 0.41 4.62 2.30
N ILE A 72 1.66 4.60 2.76
CA ILE A 72 2.83 4.61 1.87
C ILE A 72 2.82 3.35 1.00
N GLY A 73 2.81 2.17 1.61
CA GLY A 73 2.80 0.91 0.90
C GLY A 73 1.47 0.63 0.19
N SER A 74 0.32 0.83 0.85
CA SER A 74 -0.99 0.52 0.26
C SER A 74 -1.27 1.31 -1.02
N GLN A 75 -1.04 2.62 -1.02
CA GLN A 75 -1.34 3.48 -2.17
C GLN A 75 -0.32 3.28 -3.29
N THR A 76 0.94 3.02 -2.97
CA THR A 76 1.98 2.79 -3.98
C THR A 76 1.94 1.39 -4.60
N THR A 77 1.37 0.40 -3.92
CA THR A 77 1.26 -0.99 -4.40
C THR A 77 0.56 -1.07 -5.75
N ALA A 78 -0.60 -0.43 -5.93
CA ALA A 78 -1.34 -0.48 -7.19
C ALA A 78 -0.56 0.16 -8.36
N VAL A 79 0.15 1.26 -8.09
CA VAL A 79 1.02 1.93 -9.06
C VAL A 79 2.19 1.03 -9.45
N LEU A 80 2.88 0.46 -8.47
CA LEU A 80 4.04 -0.41 -8.69
C LEU A 80 3.65 -1.70 -9.41
N PHE A 81 2.45 -2.22 -9.16
CA PHE A 81 1.92 -3.36 -9.91
C PHE A 81 1.69 -3.04 -11.39
N LEU A 82 1.04 -1.91 -11.71
CA LEU A 82 0.88 -1.48 -13.11
C LEU A 82 2.24 -1.28 -13.80
N LEU A 83 3.19 -0.63 -13.13
CA LEU A 83 4.53 -0.43 -13.67
C LEU A 83 5.27 -1.75 -13.88
N PHE A 84 5.10 -2.72 -12.97
CA PHE A 84 5.61 -4.07 -13.14
C PHE A 84 5.01 -4.75 -14.37
N VAL A 85 3.68 -4.73 -14.54
CA VAL A 85 3.01 -5.37 -15.67
C VAL A 85 3.44 -4.76 -17.01
N LEU A 86 3.48 -3.42 -17.10
CA LEU A 86 3.91 -2.72 -18.31
C LEU A 86 5.34 -3.09 -18.74
N ARG A 87 6.23 -3.28 -17.76
CA ARG A 87 7.62 -3.70 -17.96
C ARG A 87 7.75 -5.17 -18.28
N TYR A 88 7.00 -6.02 -17.58
CA TYR A 88 7.00 -7.46 -17.75
C TYR A 88 6.51 -7.86 -19.14
N THR A 89 5.48 -7.16 -19.64
CA THR A 89 4.90 -7.34 -20.98
C THR A 89 5.61 -6.55 -22.09
N GLN A 90 6.70 -5.84 -21.77
CA GLN A 90 7.48 -5.00 -22.69
C GLN A 90 6.68 -3.91 -23.42
N GLN A 91 5.47 -3.59 -22.97
CA GLN A 91 4.63 -2.53 -23.55
C GLN A 91 5.29 -1.15 -23.39
N ASP A 92 6.11 -1.01 -22.37
CA ASP A 92 6.77 0.24 -22.05
C ASP A 92 8.04 0.54 -22.89
N GLU A 93 8.46 -0.40 -23.75
CA GLU A 93 9.50 -0.19 -24.77
C GLU A 93 8.95 0.56 -25.99
N ARG A 94 7.64 0.47 -26.23
CA ARG A 94 6.95 1.18 -27.33
C ARG A 94 6.71 2.66 -27.03
N MET A 95 6.92 3.08 -25.78
CA MET A 95 6.67 4.43 -25.31
C MET A 95 7.91 5.32 -25.41
N ASN A 96 7.72 6.58 -25.80
CA ASN A 96 8.78 7.58 -25.72
C ASN A 96 9.24 7.76 -24.25
N LEU A 97 10.56 7.84 -24.02
CA LEU A 97 11.17 8.05 -22.71
C LEU A 97 10.59 9.24 -21.93
N ARG A 98 10.27 10.35 -22.61
CA ARG A 98 9.65 11.52 -21.96
C ARG A 98 8.25 11.19 -21.44
N VAL A 99 7.42 10.59 -22.28
CA VAL A 99 6.04 10.20 -21.92
C VAL A 99 6.05 9.24 -20.75
N LYS A 100 6.97 8.27 -20.78
CA LYS A 100 7.16 7.29 -19.71
C LYS A 100 7.53 7.91 -18.36
N SER A 101 8.46 8.88 -18.34
CA SER A 101 8.85 9.57 -17.12
C SER A 101 7.70 10.41 -16.55
N TRP A 102 6.99 11.15 -17.40
CA TRP A 102 5.83 11.94 -17.00
C TRP A 102 4.68 11.07 -16.47
N MET A 103 4.39 9.95 -17.14
CA MET A 103 3.38 8.99 -16.69
C MET A 103 3.71 8.45 -15.30
N LYS A 104 4.96 8.03 -15.06
CA LYS A 104 5.39 7.55 -13.75
C LYS A 104 5.16 8.60 -12.65
N ILE A 105 5.58 9.84 -12.89
CA ILE A 105 5.38 10.94 -11.93
C ILE A 105 3.89 11.13 -11.67
N ALA A 106 3.07 11.19 -12.73
CA ALA A 106 1.62 11.39 -12.62
C ALA A 106 0.93 10.28 -11.80
N LEU A 107 1.35 9.02 -11.98
CA LEU A 107 0.81 7.90 -11.20
C LEU A 107 1.11 8.01 -9.70
N PHE A 108 2.25 8.60 -9.31
CA PHE A 108 2.58 8.78 -7.90
C PHE A 108 1.96 10.02 -7.24
N ILE A 109 1.33 10.93 -8.01
CA ILE A 109 0.69 12.13 -7.44
C ILE A 109 -0.40 11.73 -6.45
N LEU A 110 -1.33 10.85 -6.87
CA LEU A 110 -2.45 10.48 -6.02
C LEU A 110 -1.99 9.77 -4.73
N PRO A 111 -1.09 8.76 -4.76
CA PRO A 111 -0.52 8.18 -3.55
C PRO A 111 0.11 9.19 -2.58
N VAL A 112 0.85 10.19 -3.10
CA VAL A 112 1.47 11.23 -2.26
C VAL A 112 0.42 12.13 -1.63
N VAL A 113 -0.59 12.55 -2.40
CA VAL A 113 -1.70 13.35 -1.88
C VAL A 113 -2.46 12.56 -0.83
N SER A 114 -2.77 11.29 -1.09
CA SER A 114 -3.44 10.36 -0.16
C SER A 114 -2.71 10.19 1.15
N PHE A 115 -1.39 10.03 1.13
CA PHE A 115 -0.59 10.02 2.35
C PHE A 115 -0.71 11.34 3.13
N GLY A 116 -0.65 12.48 2.44
CA GLY A 116 -0.86 13.79 3.05
C GLY A 116 -2.26 13.96 3.66
N MET A 117 -3.28 13.50 2.94
CA MET A 117 -4.67 13.48 3.40
C MET A 117 -4.85 12.60 4.64
N ALA A 118 -4.16 11.45 4.71
CA ALA A 118 -4.20 10.56 5.86
C ALA A 118 -3.53 11.21 7.08
N ALA A 119 -2.34 11.79 6.87
CA ALA A 119 -1.58 12.46 7.91
C ALA A 119 -2.29 13.70 8.48
N THR A 120 -3.05 14.41 7.65
CA THR A 120 -3.80 15.63 8.04
C THR A 120 -5.28 15.38 8.31
N ASN A 121 -5.72 14.12 8.31
CA ASN A 121 -7.14 13.76 8.41
C ASN A 121 -7.85 14.35 9.63
N GLN A 122 -7.14 14.54 10.74
CA GLN A 122 -7.67 15.18 11.95
C GLN A 122 -8.26 16.59 11.74
N TRP A 123 -7.87 17.30 10.68
CA TRP A 123 -8.35 18.67 10.41
C TRP A 123 -9.56 18.74 9.48
N HIS A 124 -9.72 17.76 8.59
CA HIS A 124 -10.73 17.83 7.52
C HIS A 124 -11.65 16.60 7.46
N GLY A 125 -11.28 15.47 8.06
CA GLY A 125 -12.09 14.25 8.11
C GLY A 125 -12.46 13.66 6.74
N MET A 126 -11.68 13.94 5.68
CA MET A 126 -12.04 13.54 4.31
C MET A 126 -11.76 12.06 4.02
N LEU A 127 -10.86 11.44 4.78
CA LEU A 127 -10.59 10.01 4.71
C LEU A 127 -11.39 9.26 5.75
N TRP A 128 -11.27 9.69 7.01
CA TRP A 128 -11.94 9.09 8.15
C TRP A 128 -12.69 10.17 8.94
N PRO A 129 -13.98 10.40 8.64
CA PRO A 129 -14.81 11.35 9.38
C PRO A 129 -15.06 10.91 10.82
N ALA A 130 -15.06 9.60 11.07
CA ALA A 130 -15.25 9.02 12.39
C ALA A 130 -14.36 7.78 12.56
N LEU A 131 -13.84 7.61 13.78
CA LEU A 131 -12.99 6.49 14.19
C LEU A 131 -13.66 5.80 15.38
N THR A 132 -13.95 4.52 15.25
CA THR A 132 -14.54 3.72 16.34
C THR A 132 -13.62 2.57 16.70
N LEU A 133 -13.35 2.42 18.00
CA LEU A 133 -12.65 1.25 18.53
C LEU A 133 -13.69 0.21 18.94
N ILE A 134 -13.56 -0.99 18.39
CA ILE A 134 -14.41 -2.12 18.76
C ILE A 134 -13.52 -3.24 19.30
N GLN A 135 -13.90 -3.79 20.44
CA GLN A 135 -13.27 -4.99 20.97
C GLN A 135 -13.90 -6.21 20.31
N THR A 136 -13.06 -7.04 19.70
CA THR A 136 -13.44 -8.26 19.01
C THR A 136 -12.73 -9.44 19.66
N ASP A 137 -13.43 -10.57 19.77
CA ASP A 137 -12.96 -11.73 20.53
C ASP A 137 -11.66 -12.34 19.96
N TRP A 138 -11.45 -12.24 18.65
CA TRP A 138 -10.35 -12.90 17.94
C TRP A 138 -9.23 -11.96 17.51
N ILE A 139 -9.53 -10.68 17.28
CA ILE A 139 -8.60 -9.68 16.71
C ILE A 139 -8.22 -8.62 17.77
N GLY A 140 -8.87 -8.63 18.93
CA GLY A 140 -8.62 -7.65 19.98
C GLY A 140 -9.29 -6.31 19.67
N VAL A 141 -8.61 -5.20 19.94
CA VAL A 141 -9.13 -3.86 19.72
C VAL A 141 -8.89 -3.49 18.26
N ALA A 142 -9.96 -3.54 17.46
CA ALA A 142 -9.96 -3.17 16.05
C ALA A 142 -10.35 -1.70 15.87
N LEU A 143 -9.70 -1.02 14.92
CA LEU A 143 -10.03 0.34 14.53
C LEU A 143 -10.91 0.30 13.28
N ILE A 144 -12.14 0.79 13.40
CA ILE A 144 -13.10 0.89 12.31
C ILE A 144 -13.17 2.34 11.84
N PHE A 145 -13.05 2.50 10.53
CA PHE A 145 -13.03 3.79 9.86
C PHE A 145 -14.36 4.03 9.17
N ALA A 146 -15.01 5.15 9.44
CA ALA A 146 -16.03 5.66 8.53
C ALA A 146 -15.34 6.12 7.23
N HIS A 147 -16.00 5.94 6.10
CA HIS A 147 -15.44 6.26 4.79
C HIS A 147 -15.86 7.66 4.34
N GLY A 148 -14.90 8.58 4.30
CA GLY A 148 -15.10 9.91 3.75
C GLY A 148 -15.00 9.96 2.21
N PRO A 149 -15.18 11.14 1.60
CA PRO A 149 -15.15 11.27 0.14
C PRO A 149 -13.82 10.87 -0.51
N TRP A 150 -12.68 11.19 0.13
CA TRP A 150 -11.35 10.90 -0.42
C TRP A 150 -11.05 9.40 -0.46
N PHE A 151 -11.63 8.63 0.47
CA PHE A 151 -11.51 7.17 0.47
C PHE A 151 -12.02 6.53 -0.82
N TRP A 152 -13.14 7.03 -1.37
CA TRP A 152 -13.69 6.52 -2.63
C TRP A 152 -12.83 6.87 -3.83
N VAL A 153 -12.16 8.02 -3.81
CA VAL A 153 -11.19 8.42 -4.84
C VAL A 153 -10.00 7.46 -4.84
N GLU A 154 -9.46 7.13 -3.66
CA GLU A 154 -8.36 6.17 -3.51
C GLU A 154 -8.72 4.78 -4.00
N ILE A 155 -9.88 4.26 -3.56
CA ILE A 155 -10.35 2.94 -3.97
C ILE A 155 -10.60 2.90 -5.48
N GLY A 156 -11.29 3.90 -6.03
CA GLY A 156 -11.57 3.98 -7.46
C GLY A 156 -10.28 4.03 -8.28
N TYR A 157 -9.30 4.81 -7.83
CA TYR A 157 -7.99 4.88 -8.45
C TYR A 157 -7.24 3.55 -8.41
N ALA A 158 -7.15 2.92 -7.23
CA ALA A 158 -6.47 1.65 -7.06
C ALA A 158 -7.09 0.56 -7.94
N TYR A 159 -8.43 0.45 -7.96
CA TYR A 159 -9.11 -0.52 -8.82
C TYR A 159 -8.96 -0.22 -10.30
N LEU A 160 -8.93 1.05 -10.71
CA LEU A 160 -8.65 1.41 -12.09
C LEU A 160 -7.25 0.92 -12.51
N LEU A 161 -6.23 1.15 -11.69
CA LEU A 161 -4.87 0.69 -11.97
C LEU A 161 -4.78 -0.83 -12.03
N LEU A 162 -5.45 -1.53 -11.11
CA LEU A 162 -5.49 -2.99 -11.11
C LEU A 162 -6.22 -3.52 -12.35
N ALA A 163 -7.36 -2.94 -12.73
CA ALA A 163 -8.09 -3.32 -13.94
C ALA A 163 -7.26 -3.10 -15.20
N LEU A 164 -6.56 -1.96 -15.31
CA LEU A 164 -5.62 -1.70 -16.41
C LEU A 164 -4.50 -2.72 -16.43
N SER A 165 -3.90 -3.02 -15.27
CA SER A 165 -2.85 -4.04 -15.16
C SER A 165 -3.33 -5.40 -15.66
N MET A 166 -4.52 -5.83 -15.23
CA MET A 166 -5.11 -7.10 -15.65
C MET A 166 -5.46 -7.12 -17.15
N SER A 167 -5.84 -5.98 -17.74
CA SER A 167 -6.14 -5.91 -19.18
C SER A 167 -4.91 -6.04 -20.08
N ILE A 168 -3.71 -5.78 -19.55
CA ILE A 168 -2.44 -5.81 -20.28
C ILE A 168 -1.75 -7.18 -20.17
N LEU A 169 -1.99 -7.89 -19.06
CA LEU A 169 -1.35 -9.14 -18.69
C LEU A 169 -1.89 -10.32 -19.50
#